data_AF-A0A1B8FC67-F1
#
_entry.id   AF-A0A1B8FC67-F1
#
_cell.length_a   1.000
_cell.length_b   1.000
_cell.length_c   1.000
_cell.angle_alpha   90.00
_cell.angle_beta   90.00
_cell.angle_gamma   90.00
#
_symmetry.space_group_name_H-M   'P 1'
#
loop_
_entity.id
_entity.type
_entity.pdbx_description
1 polymer ?
#
loop_
_entity_poly.entity_id
_entity_poly.type
_entity_poly.pdbx_seq_one_letter_code
_entity_poly.pdbx_strand_id
1 'polypeptide(L)'
;MQANPAYTELDSWLRFTKWHVVLSKSKHDMLKTYEFLQYPGLEETELHRLLLAWDRIRERALNTLESVDHKDALKWWVSLKNEVASQHPFELPDKSSTLTKYSWIWEQFICYVLRTAPAEFGDDTETGVVYTQEQWEAVRAIQETLESDTTESDTTEHAMDHTTDNTTDYDTTEHNTTEHAMDHTTDDTTDYDTTL
;
A
#
# COMPACT_ATOMS: atom_id res chain seq x y z
N MET A 1 23.89 12.91 -37.42
CA MET A 1 22.50 12.61 -36.98
C MET A 1 22.61 11.78 -35.72
N GLN A 2 22.41 12.37 -34.55
CA GLN A 2 22.39 11.64 -33.28
C GLN A 2 21.05 10.91 -33.19
N ALA A 3 21.10 9.59 -33.03
CA ALA A 3 19.91 8.79 -32.74
C ALA A 3 19.41 9.18 -31.34
N ASN A 4 18.13 9.58 -31.26
CA ASN A 4 17.46 9.82 -29.99
C ASN A 4 17.30 8.46 -29.27
N PRO A 5 17.91 8.23 -28.10
CA PRO A 5 17.97 6.91 -27.45
C PRO A 5 16.60 6.31 -27.11
N ALA A 6 15.54 7.12 -27.12
CA ALA A 6 14.16 6.73 -26.84
C ALA A 6 13.52 5.75 -27.87
N TYR A 7 14.12 5.57 -29.06
CA TYR A 7 13.53 4.71 -30.11
C TYR A 7 14.04 3.26 -30.12
N THR A 8 15.09 2.95 -29.36
CA THR A 8 15.85 1.71 -29.54
C THR A 8 15.21 0.51 -28.86
N GLU A 9 14.31 0.72 -27.89
CA GLU A 9 13.56 -0.35 -27.22
C GLU A 9 12.06 -0.07 -27.22
N LEU A 10 11.47 0.09 -28.40
CA LEU A 10 10.01 0.02 -28.51
C LEU A 10 9.58 -1.42 -28.28
N ASP A 11 8.88 -1.67 -27.17
CA ASP A 11 8.27 -2.97 -26.87
C ASP A 11 7.49 -3.49 -28.10
N SER A 12 7.69 -4.77 -28.40
CA SER A 12 6.99 -5.51 -29.45
C SER A 12 5.47 -5.30 -29.40
N TRP A 13 4.89 -5.20 -28.20
CA TRP A 13 3.47 -4.93 -28.01
C TRP A 13 3.10 -3.49 -28.41
N LEU A 14 3.88 -2.49 -28.02
CA LEU A 14 3.66 -1.08 -28.38
C LEU A 14 3.77 -0.83 -29.89
N ARG A 15 4.61 -1.61 -30.58
CA ARG A 15 4.68 -1.61 -32.05
C ARG A 15 3.43 -2.24 -32.64
N PHE A 16 3.05 -3.43 -32.18
CA PHE A 16 1.88 -4.16 -32.67
C PHE A 16 0.59 -3.34 -32.53
N THR A 17 0.37 -2.75 -31.37
CA THR A 17 -0.85 -1.99 -31.07
C THR A 17 -0.82 -0.55 -31.57
N LYS A 18 0.32 -0.09 -32.12
CA LYS A 18 0.58 1.30 -32.56
C LYS A 18 0.40 2.35 -31.46
N TRP A 19 0.38 1.95 -30.20
CA TRP A 19 0.26 2.87 -29.07
C TRP A 19 1.42 3.87 -29.01
N HIS A 20 2.61 3.48 -29.46
CA HIS A 20 3.73 4.43 -29.58
C HIS A 20 3.39 5.67 -30.43
N VAL A 21 2.55 5.54 -31.47
CA VAL A 21 2.12 6.68 -32.30
C VAL A 21 1.16 7.57 -31.52
N VAL A 22 0.24 6.98 -30.76
CA VAL A 22 -0.71 7.71 -29.92
C VAL A 22 0.03 8.43 -28.79
N LEU A 23 0.94 7.73 -28.10
CA LEU A 23 1.76 8.27 -27.03
C LEU A 23 2.74 9.33 -27.54
N SER A 24 3.31 9.20 -28.73
CA SER A 24 4.18 10.23 -29.33
C SER A 24 3.45 11.54 -29.67
N LYS A 25 2.12 11.46 -29.87
CA LYS A 25 1.25 12.62 -30.11
C LYS A 25 0.63 13.17 -28.82
N SER A 26 0.74 12.40 -27.75
CA SER A 26 0.35 12.82 -26.42
C SER A 26 1.22 13.99 -25.98
N LYS A 27 0.61 14.98 -25.32
CA LYS A 27 1.35 16.02 -24.61
C LYS A 27 1.82 15.55 -23.22
N HIS A 28 1.40 14.35 -22.81
CA HIS A 28 1.72 13.78 -21.50
C HIS A 28 3.09 13.14 -21.52
N ASP A 29 3.93 13.53 -20.56
CA ASP A 29 5.24 12.93 -20.35
C ASP A 29 5.09 11.62 -19.56
N MET A 30 5.23 10.50 -20.26
CA MET A 30 5.10 9.16 -19.68
C MET A 30 6.24 8.82 -18.73
N LEU A 31 7.44 9.37 -18.94
CA LEU A 31 8.58 9.14 -18.04
C LEU A 31 8.36 9.88 -16.73
N LYS A 32 7.94 11.15 -16.82
CA LYS A 32 7.55 11.92 -15.65
C LYS A 32 6.37 11.29 -14.90
N THR A 33 5.39 10.77 -15.64
CA THR A 33 4.25 10.02 -15.05
C THR A 33 4.73 8.79 -14.28
N TYR A 34 5.73 8.08 -14.80
CA TYR A 34 6.30 6.92 -14.15
C TYR A 34 7.03 7.25 -12.85
N GLU A 35 7.66 8.43 -12.74
CA GLU A 35 8.29 8.89 -11.50
C GLU A 35 7.26 9.01 -10.36
N PHE A 36 6.05 9.48 -10.65
CA PHE A 36 4.96 9.59 -9.67
C PHE A 36 4.41 8.25 -9.17
N LEU A 37 4.67 7.15 -9.88
CA LEU A 37 4.23 5.83 -9.45
C LEU A 37 5.14 5.24 -8.37
N GLN A 38 6.41 5.66 -8.30
CA GLN A 38 7.44 5.03 -7.45
C GLN A 38 7.00 4.90 -5.99
N TYR A 39 7.46 3.84 -5.31
CA TYR A 39 7.21 3.70 -3.88
C TYR A 39 7.72 4.93 -3.09
N PRO A 40 7.09 5.25 -1.96
CA PRO A 40 7.45 6.44 -1.20
C PRO A 40 8.90 6.41 -0.73
N GLY A 41 9.61 7.53 -0.87
CA GLY A 41 10.94 7.71 -0.29
C GLY A 41 10.87 7.89 1.23
N LEU A 42 11.99 7.76 1.95
CA LEU A 42 12.05 7.81 3.42
C LEU A 42 11.41 9.08 4.02
N GLU A 43 11.43 10.20 3.29
CA GLU A 43 10.86 11.49 3.71
C GLU A 43 9.33 11.54 3.55
N GLU A 44 8.74 10.69 2.70
CA GLU A 44 7.30 10.67 2.41
C GLU A 44 6.54 9.83 3.44
N THR A 45 6.60 10.25 4.71
CA THR A 45 6.04 9.50 5.85
C THR A 45 4.51 9.38 5.79
N GLU A 46 3.81 10.41 5.31
CA GLU A 46 2.35 10.41 5.12
C GLU A 46 1.92 9.36 4.08
N LEU A 47 2.65 9.26 2.98
CA LEU A 47 2.35 8.31 1.93
C LEU A 47 2.62 6.87 2.40
N HIS A 48 3.67 6.65 3.19
CA HIS A 48 3.90 5.38 3.87
C HIS A 48 2.73 5.00 4.79
N ARG A 49 2.23 5.93 5.62
CA ARG A 49 1.06 5.68 6.48
C ARG A 49 -0.18 5.31 5.68
N LEU A 50 -0.41 5.99 4.56
CA LEU A 50 -1.55 5.70 3.68
C LEU A 50 -1.45 4.31 3.04
N LEU A 51 -0.25 3.91 2.58
CA LEU A 51 -0.05 2.55 2.04
C LEU A 51 -0.26 1.48 3.11
N LEU A 52 0.20 1.72 4.35
CA LEU A 52 -0.07 0.81 5.48
C LEU A 52 -1.57 0.72 5.81
N ALA A 53 -2.30 1.83 5.72
CA ALA A 53 -3.75 1.84 5.91
C ALA A 53 -4.46 1.04 4.80
N TRP A 54 -4.01 1.21 3.56
CA TRP A 54 -4.49 0.43 2.42
C TRP A 54 -4.25 -1.08 2.61
N ASP A 55 -3.04 -1.48 3.01
CA ASP A 55 -2.70 -2.87 3.31
C ASP A 55 -3.66 -3.47 4.35
N ARG A 56 -3.91 -2.75 5.45
CA ARG A 56 -4.83 -3.18 6.50
C ARG A 56 -6.27 -3.34 6.00
N ILE A 57 -6.74 -2.40 5.16
CA ILE A 57 -8.08 -2.47 4.56
C ILE A 57 -8.18 -3.68 3.63
N ARG A 58 -7.16 -3.90 2.78
CA ARG A 58 -7.09 -5.05 1.89
C ARG A 58 -7.11 -6.36 2.66
N GLU A 59 -6.24 -6.52 3.65
CA GLU A 59 -6.19 -7.73 4.49
C GLU A 59 -7.52 -7.99 5.18
N ARG A 60 -8.14 -6.95 5.78
CA ARG A 60 -9.46 -7.09 6.39
C ARG A 60 -10.53 -7.52 5.39
N ALA A 61 -10.52 -6.97 4.18
CA ALA A 61 -11.46 -7.34 3.13
C ALA A 61 -11.27 -8.81 2.72
N LEU A 62 -10.03 -9.27 2.58
CA LEU A 62 -9.72 -10.65 2.24
C LEU A 62 -10.09 -11.63 3.35
N ASN A 63 -9.78 -11.30 4.60
CA ASN A 63 -10.18 -12.11 5.76
C ASN A 63 -11.71 -12.19 5.88
N THR A 64 -12.41 -11.08 5.61
CA THR A 64 -13.88 -11.07 5.58
C THR A 64 -14.40 -11.94 4.45
N LEU A 65 -13.82 -11.85 3.26
CA LEU A 65 -14.20 -12.67 2.12
C LEU A 65 -13.99 -14.16 2.43
N GLU A 66 -12.87 -14.54 3.02
CA GLU A 66 -12.58 -15.91 3.45
C GLU A 66 -13.57 -16.42 4.49
N SER A 67 -13.98 -15.55 5.44
CA SER A 67 -14.96 -15.91 6.49
C SER A 67 -16.39 -16.07 5.99
N VAL A 68 -16.70 -15.56 4.79
CA VAL A 68 -18.01 -15.68 4.14
C VAL A 68 -17.92 -16.80 3.10
N ASP A 69 -19.01 -17.54 2.88
CA ASP A 69 -19.11 -18.44 1.70
C ASP A 69 -19.23 -17.62 0.41
N HIS A 70 -18.15 -16.91 0.09
CA HIS A 70 -18.05 -15.92 -0.96
C HIS A 70 -18.14 -16.54 -2.35
N LYS A 71 -17.93 -17.85 -2.48
CA LYS A 71 -18.07 -18.57 -3.75
C LYS A 71 -19.49 -18.48 -4.29
N ASP A 72 -20.49 -18.47 -3.42
CA ASP A 72 -21.89 -18.26 -3.83
C ASP A 72 -22.19 -16.79 -4.15
N ALA A 73 -21.65 -15.85 -3.38
CA ALA A 73 -21.79 -14.42 -3.67
C ALA A 73 -21.16 -14.02 -5.03
N LEU A 74 -20.00 -14.61 -5.36
CA LEU A 74 -19.31 -14.40 -6.64
C LEU A 74 -20.14 -14.89 -7.84
N LYS A 75 -20.92 -15.97 -7.70
CA LYS A 75 -21.83 -16.43 -8.76
C LYS A 75 -22.91 -15.38 -9.06
N TRP A 76 -23.38 -14.66 -8.05
CA TRP A 76 -24.39 -13.61 -8.21
C TRP A 76 -23.82 -12.32 -8.80
N TRP A 77 -22.64 -11.88 -8.33
CA TRP A 77 -22.00 -10.65 -8.81
C TRP A 77 -21.66 -10.66 -10.31
N VAL A 78 -21.42 -11.85 -10.87
CA VAL A 78 -21.08 -12.03 -12.30
C VAL A 78 -22.31 -12.15 -13.16
N SER A 79 -23.46 -12.43 -12.55
CA SER A 79 -24.63 -12.63 -13.37
C SER A 79 -25.07 -11.33 -14.01
N LEU A 80 -25.11 -11.34 -15.34
CA LEU A 80 -25.74 -10.29 -16.11
C LEU A 80 -27.26 -10.19 -15.82
N LYS A 81 -27.84 -11.21 -15.17
CA LYS A 81 -29.25 -11.28 -14.80
C LYS A 81 -29.39 -11.46 -13.29
N ASN A 82 -30.02 -10.50 -12.62
CA ASN A 82 -30.23 -10.49 -11.17
C ASN A 82 -31.01 -11.72 -10.62
N GLU A 83 -31.67 -12.51 -11.49
CA GLU A 83 -32.50 -13.65 -11.09
C GLU A 83 -31.82 -15.02 -11.29
N VAL A 84 -30.65 -15.07 -11.94
CA VAL A 84 -29.98 -16.33 -12.28
C VAL A 84 -28.52 -16.22 -11.89
N ALA A 85 -28.05 -16.98 -10.91
CA ALA A 85 -26.63 -17.02 -10.59
C ALA A 85 -25.80 -17.53 -11.79
N SER A 86 -24.63 -16.94 -12.04
CA SER A 86 -23.70 -17.46 -13.05
C SER A 86 -23.29 -18.88 -12.69
N GLN A 87 -23.47 -19.81 -13.64
CA GLN A 87 -23.07 -21.22 -13.50
C GLN A 87 -21.56 -21.41 -13.66
N HIS A 88 -20.87 -20.40 -14.20
CA HIS A 88 -19.42 -20.35 -14.32
C HIS A 88 -18.95 -19.22 -13.41
N PRO A 89 -18.72 -19.49 -12.10
CA PRO A 89 -17.96 -18.55 -11.30
C PRO A 89 -16.62 -18.36 -12.01
N PHE A 90 -16.05 -17.16 -11.94
CA PHE A 90 -14.64 -17.02 -12.29
C PHE A 90 -13.89 -18.18 -11.61
N GLU A 91 -13.11 -18.93 -12.37
CA GLU A 91 -11.95 -19.54 -11.74
C GLU A 91 -11.25 -18.35 -11.08
N LEU A 92 -11.27 -18.32 -9.74
CA LEU A 92 -10.52 -17.32 -8.99
C LEU A 92 -9.14 -17.27 -9.66
N PRO A 93 -8.51 -16.10 -9.82
CA PRO A 93 -7.11 -16.06 -10.17
C PRO A 93 -6.35 -16.76 -9.04
N ASP A 94 -6.25 -18.09 -9.14
CA ASP A 94 -5.88 -19.01 -8.06
C ASP A 94 -4.38 -18.93 -7.75
N LYS A 95 -3.72 -17.98 -8.38
CA LYS A 95 -2.33 -17.65 -8.16
C LYS A 95 -2.32 -16.45 -7.22
N SER A 96 -1.87 -16.66 -5.99
CA SER A 96 -1.51 -15.62 -5.02
C SER A 96 -0.77 -14.44 -5.67
N SER A 97 0.09 -14.72 -6.67
CA SER A 97 0.78 -13.74 -7.50
C SER A 97 -0.13 -12.68 -8.17
N THR A 98 -1.38 -13.00 -8.49
CA THR A 98 -2.32 -12.07 -9.13
C THR A 98 -2.81 -11.03 -8.13
N LEU A 99 -3.14 -11.47 -6.93
CA LEU A 99 -3.58 -10.59 -5.85
C LEU A 99 -2.45 -9.65 -5.43
N THR A 100 -1.23 -10.17 -5.28
CA THR A 100 -0.03 -9.36 -5.03
C THR A 100 0.19 -8.33 -6.14
N LYS A 101 0.02 -8.73 -7.41
CA LYS A 101 0.17 -7.81 -8.54
C LYS A 101 -0.87 -6.69 -8.53
N TYR A 102 -2.13 -7.00 -8.29
CA TYR A 102 -3.17 -5.96 -8.20
C TYR A 102 -2.96 -5.04 -7.01
N SER A 103 -2.54 -5.60 -5.87
CA SER A 103 -2.16 -4.80 -4.70
C SER A 103 -1.11 -3.76 -5.05
N TRP A 104 -0.01 -4.21 -5.66
CA TRP A 104 1.07 -3.34 -6.09
C TRP A 104 0.58 -2.24 -7.03
N ILE A 105 -0.28 -2.58 -8.02
CA ILE A 105 -0.86 -1.58 -8.93
C ILE A 105 -1.69 -0.53 -8.17
N TRP A 106 -2.49 -0.95 -7.18
CA TRP A 106 -3.27 -0.03 -6.36
C TRP A 106 -2.39 0.89 -5.51
N GLU A 107 -1.32 0.37 -4.92
CA GLU A 107 -0.37 1.16 -4.14
C GLU A 107 0.32 2.22 -5.02
N GLN A 108 0.75 1.84 -6.23
CA GLN A 108 1.32 2.76 -7.21
C GLN A 108 0.29 3.82 -7.65
N PHE A 109 -0.98 3.42 -7.84
CA PHE A 109 -2.06 4.35 -8.17
C PHE A 109 -2.32 5.35 -7.04
N ILE A 110 -2.33 4.91 -5.78
CA ILE A 110 -2.46 5.79 -4.61
C ILE A 110 -1.33 6.81 -4.59
N CYS A 111 -0.08 6.38 -4.78
CA CYS A 111 1.08 7.27 -4.85
C CYS A 111 0.93 8.31 -5.96
N TYR A 112 0.52 7.87 -7.15
CA TYR A 112 0.29 8.75 -8.28
C TYR A 112 -0.80 9.79 -8.00
N VAL A 113 -1.94 9.37 -7.46
CA VAL A 113 -3.05 10.29 -7.17
C VAL A 113 -2.63 11.36 -6.16
N LEU A 114 -2.00 10.96 -5.05
CA LEU A 114 -1.61 11.89 -3.99
C LEU A 114 -0.53 12.89 -4.43
N ARG A 115 0.41 12.45 -5.28
CA ARG A 115 1.48 13.34 -5.78
C ARG A 115 1.04 14.26 -6.91
N THR A 116 0.02 13.88 -7.69
CA THR A 116 -0.41 14.65 -8.86
C THR A 116 -1.69 15.45 -8.64
N ALA A 117 -2.36 15.25 -7.50
CA ALA A 117 -3.54 16.03 -7.14
C ALA A 117 -3.17 17.51 -6.99
N PRO A 118 -3.93 18.41 -7.64
CA PRO A 118 -3.66 19.84 -7.54
C PRO A 118 -4.10 20.40 -6.18
N ALA A 119 -3.38 21.42 -5.70
CA ALA A 119 -3.73 22.10 -4.46
C ALA A 119 -5.11 22.78 -4.53
N GLU A 120 -5.42 23.41 -5.66
CA GLU A 120 -6.73 24.01 -5.94
C GLU A 120 -7.50 23.24 -7.01
N PHE A 121 -8.83 23.24 -6.91
CA PHE A 121 -9.68 22.53 -7.85
C PHE A 121 -9.67 23.24 -9.21
N GLY A 122 -9.41 22.47 -10.27
CA GLY A 122 -9.38 22.98 -11.64
C GLY A 122 -8.01 23.44 -12.13
N ASP A 123 -6.98 23.39 -11.28
CA ASP A 123 -5.61 23.61 -11.70
C ASP A 123 -5.10 22.49 -12.62
N ASP A 124 -4.21 22.86 -13.52
CA ASP A 124 -3.50 21.91 -14.38
C ASP A 124 -2.60 21.02 -13.52
N THR A 125 -2.69 19.71 -13.74
CA THR A 125 -1.80 18.75 -13.06
C THR A 125 -0.53 18.53 -13.87
N GLU A 126 0.56 18.18 -13.18
CA GLU A 126 1.86 17.95 -13.83
C GLU A 126 1.84 16.83 -14.88
N THR A 127 0.87 15.92 -14.77
CA THR A 127 0.70 14.78 -15.69
C THR A 127 -0.47 14.98 -16.65
N GLY A 128 -1.23 16.07 -16.52
CA GLY A 128 -2.39 16.40 -17.33
C GLY A 128 -3.63 15.53 -17.04
N VAL A 129 -3.66 14.83 -15.91
CA VAL A 129 -4.88 14.20 -15.37
C VAL A 129 -5.87 15.30 -14.93
N VAL A 130 -7.15 15.06 -15.19
CA VAL A 130 -8.24 15.97 -14.80
C VAL A 130 -9.08 15.26 -13.76
N TYR A 131 -9.14 15.83 -12.57
CA TYR A 131 -9.96 15.32 -11.47
C TYR A 131 -11.39 15.87 -11.56
N THR A 132 -12.38 15.02 -11.29
CA THR A 132 -13.72 15.51 -10.96
C THR A 132 -13.71 16.19 -9.59
N GLN A 133 -14.70 17.03 -9.32
CA GLN A 133 -14.81 17.71 -8.02
C GLN A 133 -14.86 16.71 -6.86
N GLU A 134 -15.68 15.67 -6.97
CA GLU A 134 -15.81 14.62 -5.94
C GLU A 134 -14.48 13.89 -5.69
N GLN A 135 -13.73 13.58 -6.75
CA GLN A 135 -12.43 12.93 -6.62
C GLN A 135 -11.41 13.85 -5.94
N TRP A 136 -11.39 15.12 -6.32
CA TRP A 136 -10.47 16.10 -5.73
C TRP A 136 -10.79 16.37 -4.26
N GLU A 137 -12.08 16.52 -3.91
CA GLU A 137 -12.52 16.67 -2.52
C GLU A 137 -12.13 15.45 -1.67
N ALA A 138 -12.25 14.24 -2.22
CA ALA A 138 -11.83 13.02 -1.54
C ALA A 138 -10.30 12.98 -1.31
N VAL A 139 -9.49 13.35 -2.30
CA VAL A 139 -8.03 13.40 -2.16
C VAL A 139 -7.61 14.45 -1.14
N ARG A 140 -8.23 15.64 -1.18
CA ARG A 140 -7.98 16.71 -0.21
C ARG A 140 -8.31 16.25 1.21
N ALA A 141 -9.45 15.60 1.43
CA ALA A 141 -9.82 15.10 2.76
C ALA A 141 -8.80 14.08 3.30
N ILE A 142 -8.21 13.24 2.42
CA ILE A 142 -7.13 12.32 2.79
C ILE A 142 -5.88 13.11 3.20
N GLN A 143 -5.46 14.10 2.41
CA GLN A 143 -4.29 14.94 2.72
C GLN A 143 -4.46 15.68 4.06
N GLU A 144 -5.60 16.32 4.28
CA GLU A 144 -5.91 17.03 5.54
C GLU A 144 -5.85 16.10 6.77
N THR A 145 -6.31 14.85 6.62
CA THR A 145 -6.26 13.84 7.69
C THR A 145 -4.82 13.41 7.99
N LEU A 146 -3.97 13.31 6.97
CA LEU A 146 -2.57 12.92 7.13
C LEU A 146 -1.74 14.03 7.80
N GLU A 147 -2.06 15.29 7.49
CA GLU A 147 -1.43 16.47 8.11
C GLU A 147 -1.82 16.62 9.59
N SER A 148 -3.10 16.42 9.94
CA SER A 148 -3.59 16.57 11.32
C SER A 148 -2.92 15.59 12.30
N ASP A 149 -2.76 14.33 11.87
CA ASP A 149 -2.14 13.28 12.69
C ASP A 149 -0.65 13.54 12.96
N THR A 150 0.01 14.35 12.13
CA THR A 150 1.42 14.70 12.31
C THR A 150 1.59 15.82 13.33
N THR A 151 0.68 16.80 13.36
CA THR A 151 0.75 17.92 14.31
C THR A 151 0.48 17.56 15.77
N GLU A 152 -0.30 16.52 16.06
CA GLU A 152 -0.57 16.11 17.44
C GLU A 152 0.63 15.41 18.11
N SER A 153 1.50 14.77 17.31
CA SER A 153 2.68 14.06 17.81
C SER A 153 3.85 14.98 18.21
N ASP A 154 3.93 16.19 17.64
CA ASP A 154 5.05 17.11 17.90
C ASP A 154 4.82 18.02 19.12
N THR A 155 3.57 18.17 19.59
CA THR A 155 3.23 19.07 20.71
C THR A 155 3.44 18.51 22.11
N THR A 156 3.79 17.22 22.27
CA THR A 156 3.88 16.58 23.60
C THR A 156 5.27 16.54 24.24
N GLU A 157 6.34 17.05 23.60
CA GLU A 157 7.70 16.92 24.15
C GLU A 157 8.26 18.15 24.91
N HIS A 158 7.52 19.25 25.09
CA HIS A 158 8.09 20.50 25.66
C HIS A 158 7.31 21.13 26.83
N ALA A 159 6.86 20.33 27.80
CA ALA A 159 6.44 20.87 29.10
C ALA A 159 6.62 19.89 30.26
N MET A 160 7.86 19.66 30.69
CA MET A 160 8.12 19.26 32.07
C MET A 160 9.45 19.83 32.57
N ASP A 161 9.47 21.16 32.69
CA ASP A 161 10.33 21.86 33.65
C ASP A 161 9.64 21.82 35.02
N HIS A 162 10.20 21.06 35.96
CA HIS A 162 10.14 21.41 37.37
C HIS A 162 11.27 20.73 38.14
N THR A 163 12.31 21.53 38.37
CA THR A 163 12.95 21.77 39.67
C THR A 163 13.38 20.54 40.50
N THR A 164 14.69 20.32 40.53
CA THR A 164 15.45 19.63 41.58
C THR A 164 15.14 20.17 42.98
N ASP A 165 14.78 19.31 43.94
CA ASP A 165 15.45 19.33 45.26
C ASP A 165 15.28 18.03 46.10
N ASN A 166 16.43 17.58 46.62
CA ASN A 166 16.73 16.91 47.89
C ASN A 166 16.02 15.62 48.42
N THR A 167 16.85 14.56 48.50
CA THR A 167 17.27 13.78 49.71
C THR A 167 16.20 13.07 50.56
N THR A 168 16.29 11.73 50.70
CA THR A 168 16.72 11.00 51.92
C THR A 168 16.57 9.47 51.76
N ASP A 169 17.72 8.80 51.85
CA ASP A 169 18.06 7.50 52.47
C ASP A 169 16.97 6.69 53.21
N TYR A 170 16.66 5.47 52.75
CA TYR A 170 16.42 4.31 53.63
C TYR A 170 16.76 2.98 52.93
N ASP A 171 17.74 2.31 53.53
CA ASP A 171 18.15 0.92 53.36
C ASP A 171 17.13 -0.02 54.05
N THR A 172 16.77 -1.16 53.44
CA THR A 172 16.36 -2.39 54.17
C THR A 172 16.42 -3.61 53.23
N THR A 173 17.39 -4.47 53.53
CA THR A 173 17.59 -5.88 53.15
C THR A 173 16.43 -6.79 53.57
N GLU A 174 16.06 -7.81 52.77
CA GLU A 174 15.94 -9.22 53.21
C GLU A 174 15.51 -10.21 52.07
N HIS A 175 16.46 -11.07 51.69
CA HIS A 175 16.38 -12.55 51.59
C HIS A 175 15.00 -13.25 51.45
N ASN A 176 14.80 -14.08 50.41
CA ASN A 176 15.17 -15.52 50.38
C ASN A 176 14.54 -16.32 49.20
N THR A 177 15.44 -16.98 48.44
CA THR A 177 15.51 -18.42 48.09
C THR A 177 14.37 -19.17 47.36
N THR A 178 14.75 -19.81 46.25
CA THR A 178 14.77 -21.29 46.04
C THR A 178 14.14 -21.74 44.70
N GLU A 179 15.00 -22.29 43.84
CA GLU A 179 14.84 -23.44 42.91
C GLU A 179 13.63 -23.47 41.95
N HIS A 180 13.70 -23.94 40.70
CA HIS A 180 14.37 -25.15 40.22
C HIS A 180 14.44 -25.13 38.68
N ALA A 181 15.36 -25.93 38.16
CA ALA A 181 15.64 -26.16 36.75
C ALA A 181 14.49 -26.80 35.97
N MET A 182 14.42 -26.55 34.66
CA MET A 182 14.26 -27.63 33.69
C MET A 182 14.69 -27.18 32.28
N ASP A 183 15.81 -27.78 31.89
CA ASP A 183 16.32 -27.97 30.54
C ASP A 183 15.28 -28.71 29.69
N HIS A 184 15.00 -28.19 28.49
CA HIS A 184 14.48 -29.01 27.40
C HIS A 184 15.04 -28.53 26.07
N THR A 185 16.20 -29.08 25.73
CA THR A 185 16.62 -29.34 24.36
C THR A 185 15.59 -30.23 23.66
N THR A 186 15.13 -29.80 22.49
CA THR A 186 14.53 -30.69 21.47
C THR A 186 15.21 -30.38 20.14
N ASP A 187 16.17 -31.22 19.84
CA ASP A 187 16.65 -31.51 18.50
C ASP A 187 15.87 -32.76 18.09
N ASP A 188 15.06 -32.70 17.04
CA ASP A 188 14.87 -33.88 16.22
C ASP A 188 14.57 -33.53 14.77
N THR A 189 15.39 -34.14 13.95
CA THR A 189 15.62 -33.97 12.54
C THR A 189 14.50 -34.67 11.76
N THR A 190 13.98 -34.06 10.70
CA THR A 190 13.24 -34.83 9.68
C THR A 190 14.00 -34.78 8.37
N ASP A 191 14.50 -35.95 8.02
CA ASP A 191 15.18 -36.30 6.78
C ASP A 191 14.34 -35.94 5.55
N TYR A 192 15.00 -35.23 4.64
CA TYR A 192 14.65 -35.27 3.23
C TYR A 192 15.24 -36.57 2.67
N ASP A 193 14.40 -37.44 2.09
CA ASP A 193 14.89 -38.34 1.07
C ASP A 193 14.03 -38.29 -0.19
N THR A 194 14.76 -38.22 -1.29
CA THR A 194 14.36 -37.95 -2.66
C THR A 194 14.47 -39.26 -3.44
N THR A 195 13.84 -39.33 -4.61
CA THR A 195 13.86 -40.42 -5.63
C THR A 195 12.75 -41.47 -5.44
N LEU A 196 11.97 -41.85 -6.45
CA LEU A 196 12.19 -41.90 -7.90
C LEU A 196 10.84 -41.84 -8.65
#